data_AF-A0A077ZJX9-F1
#
_entry.id   AF-A0A077ZJX9-F1
#
_cell.length_a   1.000
_cell.length_b   1.000
_cell.length_c   1.000
_cell.angle_alpha   90.00
_cell.angle_beta   90.00
_cell.angle_gamma   90.00
#
_symmetry.space_group_name_H-M   'P 1'
#
loop_
_entity.id
_entity.type
_entity.pdbx_description
1 polymer ?
#
loop_
_entity_poly.entity_id
_entity_poly.type
_entity_poly.pdbx_seq_one_letter_code
_entity_poly.pdbx_strand_id
1 'polypeptide(L)' 'MIGSGFTVRVHPVVILSIVDSYKRRESRGGCCNKAIGTLLGTSYYEKNAVEVVNCYGVKYSESKDEYSCQC' A
#
# COMPACT_ATOMS: atom_id res chain seq x y z
N MET A 1 -5.85 16.65 -12.32
CA MET A 1 -5.77 15.37 -13.05
C MET A 1 -4.33 15.16 -13.47
N ILE A 2 -3.78 13.97 -13.23
CA ILE A 2 -2.44 13.60 -13.65
C ILE A 2 -2.51 13.19 -15.13
N GLY A 3 -1.73 13.84 -15.99
CA GLY A 3 -1.66 13.52 -17.42
C GLY A 3 -0.85 12.25 -17.71
N SER A 4 -1.02 11.69 -18.91
CA SER A 4 -0.22 10.55 -19.39
C SER A 4 1.28 10.87 -19.38
N GLY A 5 2.11 9.95 -18.88
CA GLY A 5 3.58 10.13 -18.75
C GLY A 5 4.10 10.47 -17.35
N PHE A 6 3.30 10.29 -16.30
CA PHE A 6 3.76 10.52 -14.93
C PHE A 6 4.70 9.41 -14.42
N THR A 7 5.83 9.78 -13.83
CA THR A 7 6.78 8.83 -13.23
C THR A 7 6.59 8.77 -11.72
N VAL A 8 6.36 7.58 -11.18
CA VAL A 8 6.29 7.38 -9.72
C VAL A 8 7.63 6.84 -9.24
N ARG A 9 8.29 7.60 -8.38
CA ARG A 9 9.54 7.21 -7.71
C ARG A 9 9.19 6.75 -6.31
N VAL A 10 9.53 5.51 -5.98
CA VAL A 10 9.24 4.92 -4.66
C VAL A 10 10.55 4.70 -3.93
N HIS A 11 10.67 5.23 -2.71
CA HIS A 11 11.82 4.94 -1.85
C HIS A 11 11.79 3.47 -1.39
N PRO A 12 12.91 2.72 -1.39
CA PRO A 12 12.96 1.31 -1.01
C PRO A 12 12.38 1.02 0.39
N VAL A 13 12.52 1.97 1.31
CA VAL A 13 11.96 1.88 2.67
C VAL A 13 10.44 1.69 2.67
N VAL A 14 9.74 2.23 1.67
CA VAL A 14 8.28 2.09 1.51
C VAL A 14 7.93 0.65 1.18
N ILE A 15 8.67 0.03 0.26
CA ILE A 15 8.46 -1.38 -0.12
C ILE A 15 8.70 -2.28 1.10
N LEU A 16 9.79 -2.06 1.83
CA LEU A 16 10.09 -2.81 3.05
C LEU A 16 9.02 -2.62 4.13
N SER A 17 8.50 -1.41 4.28
CA SER A 17 7.44 -1.10 5.25
C SER A 17 6.11 -1.76 4.90
N ILE A 18 5.78 -1.89 3.60
CA ILE A 18 4.60 -2.63 3.13
C ILE A 18 4.74 -4.11 3.47
N VAL A 19 5.89 -4.72 3.16
CA VAL A 19 6.17 -6.13 3.45
C VAL A 19 6.12 -6.41 4.95
N ASP A 20 6.74 -5.56 5.76
CA ASP A 20 6.71 -5.66 7.23
C ASP A 20 5.27 -5.54 7.76
N SER A 21 4.49 -4.58 7.25
CA SER A 21 3.08 -4.40 7.64
C SER A 21 2.23 -5.62 7.29
N TYR A 22 2.49 -6.25 6.13
CA TYR A 22 1.83 -7.48 5.72
C TYR A 22 2.17 -8.65 6.64
N LYS A 23 3.46 -8.86 6.91
CA LYS A 23 3.95 -9.96 7.76
C LYS A 23 3.45 -9.88 9.19
N ARG A 24 3.40 -8.66 9.77
CA ARG A 24 2.79 -8.42 11.09
C ARG A 24 1.29 -8.71 11.15
N ARG A 25 0.62 -8.78 10.00
CA ARG A 25 -0.81 -9.11 9.90
C ARG A 25 -1.03 -10.60 9.68
N GLU A 26 -0.21 -11.22 8.83
CA GLU A 26 -0.23 -12.66 8.59
C GLU A 26 -0.07 -13.46 9.89
N SER A 27 0.76 -12.98 10.82
CA SER A 27 0.92 -13.59 12.15
C SER A 27 -0.34 -13.55 13.03
N ARG A 28 -1.41 -12.89 12.60
CA ARG A 28 -2.71 -12.84 13.32
C ARG A 28 -3.73 -13.86 12.82
N GLY A 29 -3.37 -14.72 11.85
CA GLY A 29 -4.12 -15.95 11.57
C GLY A 29 -5.41 -15.80 10.74
N GLY A 30 -5.47 -14.85 9.81
CA GLY A 30 -6.60 -14.72 8.87
C GLY A 30 -6.33 -15.38 7.51
N CYS A 31 -7.34 -16.02 6.91
CA CYS A 31 -7.28 -16.57 5.55
C CYS A 31 -7.21 -15.49 4.45
N CYS A 32 -7.67 -14.27 4.74
CA CYS A 32 -7.57 -13.10 3.87
C CYS A 32 -6.49 -12.13 4.37
N ASN A 33 -5.22 -12.46 4.24
CA ASN A 33 -4.17 -11.51 4.60
C ASN A 33 -4.02 -10.48 3.47
N LYS A 34 -4.83 -9.41 3.50
CA LYS A 34 -4.58 -8.17 2.74
C LYS A 34 -4.08 -7.08 3.69
N ALA A 35 -2.95 -6.47 3.33
CA ALA A 35 -2.47 -5.25 3.96
C ALA A 35 -2.94 -4.06 3.14
N ILE A 36 -3.75 -3.20 3.75
CA ILE A 36 -4.17 -1.92 3.17
C ILE A 36 -3.43 -0.83 3.91
N GLY A 37 -2.94 0.17 3.17
CA GLY A 37 -2.14 1.26 3.69
C GLY A 37 -2.32 2.52 2.85
N THR A 38 -1.88 3.64 3.40
CA THR A 38 -1.81 4.92 2.70
C THR A 38 -0.36 5.24 2.37
N LEU A 39 -0.10 5.64 1.13
CA LEU A 39 1.20 6.12 0.68
C LEU A 39 1.31 7.63 0.90
N LEU A 40 2.47 8.08 1.39
CA LEU A 40 2.79 9.47 1.67
C LEU A 40 3.99 9.90 0.82
N GLY A 41 3.89 11.10 0.26
CA GLY A 41 4.87 11.56 -0.70
C GLY A 41 4.66 13.01 -1.13
N THR A 42 5.52 13.45 -2.03
CA THR A 42 5.44 14.78 -2.63
C THR A 42 5.15 14.62 -4.12
N SER A 43 4.12 15.31 -4.61
CA SER A 43 3.83 15.39 -6.04
C SER A 43 4.56 16.60 -6.64
N TYR A 44 5.51 16.35 -7.53
CA TYR A 44 6.16 17.38 -8.32
C TYR A 44 5.39 17.55 -9.63
N TYR A 45 4.39 18.44 -9.61
CA TYR A 45 3.57 18.75 -10.79
C TYR A 45 4.41 19.21 -11.98
N GLU A 46 5.45 20.02 -11.75
CA GLU A 46 6.32 20.53 -12.81
C GLU A 46 7.13 19.46 -13.55
N LYS A 47 7.47 18.36 -12.85
CA LYS A 47 8.33 17.29 -13.37
C LYS A 47 7.55 16.05 -13.78
N ASN A 48 6.21 16.13 -13.76
CA ASN A 48 5.33 14.98 -13.92
C ASN A 48 5.78 13.77 -13.08
N ALA A 49 6.17 14.00 -11.83
CA ALA A 49 6.72 12.95 -10.97
C ALA A 49 6.09 12.95 -9.56
N VAL A 50 5.74 11.78 -9.05
CA VAL A 50 5.39 11.60 -7.63
C VAL A 50 6.56 10.91 -6.95
N GLU A 51 7.04 11.47 -5.84
CA GLU A 51 8.01 10.81 -4.98
C GLU A 51 7.31 10.29 -3.72
N VAL A 52 7.27 8.97 -3.57
CA VAL A 52 6.71 8.29 -2.41
C VAL A 52 7.83 8.01 -1.42
N VAL A 53 7.80 8.69 -0.28
CA VAL A 53 8.84 8.66 0.76
C VAL A 53 8.43 7.83 1.98
N ASN A 54 7.14 7.68 2.25
CA ASN A 54 6.67 6.93 3.42
C ASN A 54 5.33 6.24 3.16
N CYS A 55 4.94 5.31 4.02
CA CYS A 55 3.62 4.69 4.03
C CYS A 55 3.24 4.21 5.43
N TYR A 56 1.95 4.06 5.69
CA TYR A 56 1.46 3.43 6.92
C TYR A 56 0.28 2.51 6.65
N GLY A 57 0.23 1.39 7.38
CA GLY A 57 -0.89 0.45 7.31
C GLY A 57 -2.12 0.99 8.03
N VAL A 58 -3.30 0.77 7.44
CA VAL A 58 -4.60 1.11 8.03
C VAL A 58 -5.26 -0.16 8.57
N LYS A 59 -5.96 -0.04 9.71
CA LYS A 59 -6.76 -1.14 10.25
C LYS A 59 -7.96 -1.40 9.34
N TYR A 60 -7.76 -2.30 8.40
CA TYR A 60 -8.80 -2.85 7.53
C TYR A 60 -9.26 -4.23 8.01
N SER A 61 -10.57 -4.46 8.11
CA SER A 61 -11.13 -5.80 8.26
C SER A 61 -12.06 -6.01 7.08
N GLU A 62 -11.78 -7.02 6.27
CA GLU A 62 -12.65 -7.41 5.16
C GLU A 62 -13.93 -7.98 5.78
N SER A 63 -15.08 -7.39 5.47
CA SER A 63 -16.39 -7.98 5.81
C SER A 63 -16.58 -9.21 4.94
N LYS A 64 -16.92 -10.36 5.55
CA LYS A 64 -17.00 -11.69 4.92
C LYS A 64 -17.98 -11.84 3.74
N ASP A 65 -18.67 -10.77 3.32
CA ASP A 65 -19.73 -10.84 2.32
C ASP A 65 -19.22 -10.92 0.87
N GLU A 66 -17.91 -10.75 0.62
CA GLU A 66 -17.31 -11.08 -0.67
C GLU A 66 -16.70 -12.49 -0.63
N TYR A 67 -17.52 -13.47 -0.99
CA TYR A 67 -17.17 -14.80 -1.48
C TYR A 67 -15.74 -14.87 -2.08
N SER A 68 -14.72 -15.41 -1.38
CA SER A 68 -13.55 -16.08 -2.03
C SER A 68 -12.31 -16.38 -1.16
N CYS A 69 -12.18 -15.96 0.11
CA CYS A 69 -11.06 -16.47 0.91
C CYS A 69 -11.34 -17.86 1.47
N GLN A 70 -11.41 -18.84 0.57
CA GLN A 70 -11.46 -20.25 0.92
C GLN A 70 -10.02 -20.77 0.86
N CYS A 71 -9.45 -21.05 2.04
CA CYS A 71 -8.26 -21.89 2.16
C CYS A 71 -8.62 -23.35 1.90
#